data_AF-A0AAW1MQN8-F1
#
_entry.id   AF-A0AAW1MQN8-F1
#
_cell.length_a   1.000
_cell.length_b   1.000
_cell.length_c   1.000
_cell.angle_alpha   90.00
_cell.angle_beta   90.00
_cell.angle_gamma   90.00
#
_symmetry.space_group_name_H-M   'P 1'
#
loop_
_entity.id
_entity.type
_entity.pdbx_description
1 polymer ?
#
loop_
_entity_poly.entity_id
_entity_poly.type
_entity_poly.pdbx_seq_one_letter_code
_entity_poly.pdbx_strand_id
1 'polypeptide(L)' 'MLAVTSLILLLLFQSIHHQTEATKCKPLSYFKVDSLRCQCSSDGTKYFCIEMYDPRFRIFGRSDST' A
#
# COMPACT_ATOMS: atom_id res chain seq x y z
N MET A 1 -23.18 7.68 -34.86
CA MET A 1 -21.74 7.31 -34.87
C MET A 1 -20.94 8.10 -33.83
N LEU A 2 -21.06 9.43 -33.71
CA LEU A 2 -20.33 10.21 -32.70
C LEU A 2 -20.64 9.86 -31.22
N ALA A 3 -21.87 9.51 -30.88
CA ALA A 3 -22.23 9.10 -29.51
C ALA A 3 -21.55 7.79 -29.10
N VAL A 4 -21.34 6.88 -30.06
CA VAL A 4 -20.71 5.58 -29.84
C VAL A 4 -19.20 5.78 -29.59
N THR A 5 -18.56 6.66 -30.35
CA THR A 5 -17.14 6.98 -30.16
C THR A 5 -16.86 7.66 -28.83
N SER A 6 -17.75 8.55 -28.36
CA SER A 6 -17.62 9.18 -27.05
C SER A 6 -17.79 8.20 -25.89
N LEU A 7 -18.73 7.24 -26.02
CA LEU A 7 -18.93 6.19 -25.02
C LEU A 7 -17.72 5.26 -24.94
N ILE A 8 -17.17 4.84 -26.09
CA ILE A 8 -15.95 4.03 -26.15
C ILE A 8 -14.78 4.78 -25.49
N LEU A 9 -14.60 6.06 -25.77
CA LEU A 9 -13.53 6.87 -25.20
C LEU A 9 -13.64 6.95 -23.66
N LEU A 10 -14.84 7.16 -23.12
CA LEU A 10 -15.08 7.17 -21.67
C LEU A 10 -14.77 5.82 -21.00
N LEU A 11 -15.12 4.71 -21.64
CA LEU A 11 -14.84 3.36 -21.13
C LEU A 11 -13.34 3.06 -21.12
N LEU A 12 -12.60 3.53 -22.13
CA LEU A 12 -11.14 3.42 -22.18
C LEU A 12 -10.47 4.22 -21.06
N PHE A 13 -10.96 5.41 -20.73
CA PHE A 13 -10.42 6.23 -19.64
C PHE A 13 -10.58 5.59 -18.25
N GLN A 14 -11.69 4.88 -17.97
CA GLN A 14 -11.88 4.20 -16.68
C GLN A 14 -10.89 3.05 -16.45
N SER A 15 -10.44 2.41 -17.52
CA SER A 15 -9.51 1.28 -17.46
C SER A 15 -8.09 1.70 -17.05
N ILE A 16 -7.73 2.97 -17.29
CA ILE A 16 -6.38 3.52 -17.01
C ILE A 16 -6.22 3.88 -15.53
N HIS A 17 -7.32 4.11 -14.81
CA HIS A 17 -7.30 4.48 -13.38
C HIS A 17 -7.20 3.27 -12.42
N HIS A 18 -6.81 2.09 -12.91
CA HIS A 18 -6.40 1.02 -12.01
C HIS A 18 -5.08 1.46 -11.37
N GLN A 19 -5.16 2.01 -10.15
CA GLN A 19 -3.99 2.17 -9.29
C GLN A 19 -3.38 0.78 -9.14
N THR A 20 -2.40 0.46 -9.97
CA THR A 20 -1.41 -0.54 -9.63
C THR A 20 -0.73 0.02 -8.40
N GLU A 21 -1.19 -0.40 -7.22
CA GLU A 21 -0.56 -0.04 -5.96
C GLU A 21 0.92 -0.35 -6.12
N ALA A 22 1.74 0.70 -6.18
CA ALA A 22 3.16 0.56 -6.37
C ALA A 22 3.69 -0.29 -5.22
N THR A 23 4.38 -1.39 -5.53
CA THR A 23 4.95 -2.28 -4.51
C THR A 23 5.86 -1.46 -3.60
N LYS A 24 5.43 -1.26 -2.35
CA LYS A 24 6.14 -0.43 -1.35
C LYS A 24 7.24 -1.21 -0.65
N CYS A 25 7.05 -2.51 -0.50
CA CYS A 25 8.02 -3.39 0.14
C CYS A 25 7.99 -4.79 -0.49
N LYS A 26 9.09 -5.54 -0.34
CA LYS A 26 9.16 -6.92 -0.83
C LYS A 26 8.15 -7.78 -0.05
N PRO A 27 7.21 -8.48 -0.72
CA PRO A 27 6.20 -9.30 -0.04
C PRO A 27 6.79 -10.24 0.99
N LEU A 28 6.14 -10.35 2.15
CA LEU A 28 6.53 -11.22 3.26
C LEU A 28 7.96 -10.99 3.80
N SER A 29 8.60 -9.87 3.43
CA SER A 29 9.95 -9.54 3.91
C SER A 29 9.93 -8.80 5.24
N TYR A 30 11.06 -8.87 5.94
CA TYR A 30 11.33 -8.04 7.12
C TYR A 30 12.39 -7.00 6.78
N PHE A 31 12.18 -5.78 7.23
CA PHE A 31 13.10 -4.66 7.03
C PHE A 31 13.10 -3.72 8.23
N LYS A 32 13.98 -2.72 8.22
CA LYS A 32 14.12 -1.76 9.32
C LYS A 32 13.82 -0.35 8.82
N VAL A 33 12.92 0.35 9.49
CA VAL A 33 12.62 1.78 9.26
C VAL A 33 12.79 2.49 10.59
N ASP A 34 13.64 3.52 10.66
CA ASP A 34 13.83 4.34 11.85
C ASP A 34 13.97 3.54 13.16
N SER A 35 14.94 2.62 13.18
CA SER A 35 15.19 1.67 14.27
C SER A 35 14.09 0.63 14.56
N LEU A 36 12.92 0.74 13.94
CA LEU A 36 11.80 -0.19 14.09
C LEU A 36 11.96 -1.38 13.16
N ARG A 37 11.56 -2.56 13.65
CA ARG A 37 11.50 -3.77 12.81
C ARG A 37 10.13 -3.86 12.17
N CYS A 38 10.08 -3.90 10.84
CA CYS A 38 8.86 -3.89 10.07
C CYS A 38 8.69 -5.19 9.27
N GLN A 39 7.43 -5.60 9.08
CA GLN A 39 7.04 -6.74 8.26
C GLN A 39 6.17 -6.25 7.11
N CYS A 40 6.51 -6.67 5.89
CA CYS A 40 5.72 -6.40 4.70
C CYS A 40 4.57 -7.40 4.57
N SER A 41 3.40 -6.89 4.17
CA SER A 41 2.23 -7.68 3.77
C SER A 41 2.53 -8.62 2.59
N SER A 42 1.66 -9.60 2.37
CA SER A 42 1.79 -10.57 1.26
C SER A 42 1.58 -9.95 -0.12
N ASP A 43 0.85 -8.85 -0.20
CA ASP A 43 0.58 -8.10 -1.42
C ASP A 43 1.62 -6.99 -1.67
N GLY A 44 2.53 -6.74 -0.71
CA GLY A 44 3.64 -5.79 -0.89
C GLY A 44 3.24 -4.32 -0.87
N THR A 45 1.97 -4.03 -0.58
CA THR A 45 1.38 -2.69 -0.58
C THR A 45 1.46 -2.00 0.77
N LYS A 46 1.50 -2.81 1.85
CA LYS A 46 1.45 -2.35 3.25
C LYS A 46 2.57 -2.99 4.07
N TYR A 47 2.95 -2.34 5.16
CA TYR A 47 3.83 -2.91 6.16
C TYR A 47 3.44 -2.49 7.58
N PHE A 48 3.82 -3.30 8.55
CA PHE A 48 3.60 -3.07 9.97
C PHE A 48 4.92 -3.02 10.72
N CYS A 49 5.16 -1.96 11.49
CA CYS A 49 6.36 -1.81 12.29
C CYS A 49 6.09 -2.06 13.77
N ILE A 50 6.96 -2.86 14.40
CA ILE A 50 6.96 -3.11 15.84
C ILE A 50 7.91 -2.11 16.49
N GLU A 51 7.36 -1.20 17.28
CA GLU A 51 8.14 -0.44 18.27
C GLU A 51 8.50 -1.34 19.45
N MET A 52 9.78 -1.31 19.87
CA MET A 52 10.19 -1.95 21.10
C MET A 52 9.49 -1.26 22.28
N TYR A 53 8.89 -2.09 23.12
CA TYR A 53 8.03 -1.80 24.26
C TYR A 53 8.52 -0.67 25.20
N ASP A 54 7.69 0.36 25.38
CA ASP A 54 7.74 1.25 26.55
C ASP A 54 6.75 0.71 27.62
N PRO A 55 7.18 0.54 28.89
CA PRO A 55 6.35 -0.07 29.93
C PRO A 55 5.13 0.76 30.35
N ARG A 56 4.94 1.98 29.85
CA ARG A 56 3.80 2.84 30.17
C ARG A 56 2.71 2.89 29.10
N PHE A 57 2.98 2.50 27.85
CA PHE A 57 2.02 2.66 26.76
C PHE A 57 1.92 1.43 25.86
N ARG A 58 0.66 1.03 25.60
CA ARG A 58 0.25 -0.07 24.71
C ARG A 58 1.02 -0.03 23.38
N ILE A 59 1.38 -1.20 22.87
CA ILE A 59 2.02 -1.42 21.56
C ILE A 59 1.43 -0.46 20.51
N PHE A 60 2.14 0.61 20.18
CA PHE A 60 1.80 1.47 19.05
C PHE A 60 2.42 0.83 17.80
N GLY A 61 1.58 0.15 17.02
CA GLY A 61 1.97 -0.33 15.71
C GLY A 61 1.77 0.76 14.68
N ARG A 62 2.83 1.22 14.00
CA ARG A 62 2.69 2.11 12.84
C ARG A 62 2.40 1.25 11.61
N SER A 63 1.20 1.43 11.05
CA SER A 63 0.77 0.82 9.79
C SER A 63 0.80 1.92 8.73
N ASP A 64 1.77 1.90 7.81
CA ASP A 64 1.78 2.89 6.73
C ASP A 64 0.97 2.35 5.54
N SER A 65 -0.14 3.02 5.28
CA SER A 65 -1.13 2.67 4.24
C SER A 65 -1.24 3.77 3.19
N THR A 66 -0.28 4.69 3.10
CA THR A 66 -0.38 5.90 2.25
C THR A 66 0.00 5.62 0.82
#